data_AF-A0A090W6M8-F1
#
_entry.id   AF-A0A090W6M8-F1
#
_cell.length_a   1.000
_cell.length_b   1.000
_cell.length_c   1.000
_cell.angle_alpha   90.00
_cell.angle_beta   90.00
_cell.angle_gamma   90.00
#
_symmetry.space_group_name_H-M   'P 1'
#
loop_
_entity.id
_entity.type
_entity.pdbx_description
1 polymer ?
#
loop_
_entity_poly.entity_id
_entity_poly.type
_entity_poly.pdbx_seq_one_letter_code
_entity_poly.pdbx_strand_id
1 'polypeptide(L)'
;MGFKGLGYFLITLCFFINNATAQRIETNFNNNWHFILKDDAAFSSEHFDDSTWEMLNVPHDWSFEKGVRDGGDQGQGGGYHDGGIGWYRKYFDVKKKVFLK
;
A
#
# COMPACT_ATOMS: atom_id res chain seq x y z
N MET A 1 1.06 -33.82 -46.48
CA MET A 1 0.59 -33.23 -45.20
C MET A 1 -0.93 -33.18 -45.25
N GLY A 2 -1.62 -34.17 -44.71
CA GLY A 2 -3.07 -34.30 -44.86
C GLY A 2 -3.85 -33.48 -43.83
N PHE A 3 -5.11 -33.18 -44.12
CA PHE A 3 -6.05 -32.45 -43.24
C PHE A 3 -6.07 -32.94 -41.78
N LYS A 4 -5.73 -34.21 -41.52
CA LYS A 4 -5.58 -34.79 -40.18
C LYS A 4 -4.43 -34.17 -39.36
N GLY A 5 -3.29 -33.86 -39.98
CA GLY A 5 -2.13 -33.25 -39.31
C GLY A 5 -2.36 -31.78 -38.93
N LEU A 6 -3.15 -31.06 -39.73
CA LEU A 6 -3.59 -29.70 -39.43
C LEU A 6 -4.52 -29.68 -38.19
N GLY A 7 -5.40 -30.67 -38.06
CA GLY A 7 -6.27 -30.83 -36.91
C GLY A 7 -5.51 -31.04 -35.60
N TYR A 8 -4.51 -31.93 -35.58
CA TYR A 8 -3.69 -32.16 -34.39
C TYR A 8 -2.84 -30.92 -34.01
N PHE A 9 -2.34 -30.18 -34.99
CA PHE A 9 -1.61 -28.93 -34.78
C PHE A 9 -2.50 -27.83 -34.18
N LEU A 10 -3.75 -27.72 -34.64
CA LEU A 10 -4.71 -26.77 -34.09
C LEU A 10 -5.13 -27.14 -32.66
N ILE A 11 -5.27 -28.44 -32.35
CA ILE A 11 -5.62 -28.91 -31.01
C ILE A 11 -4.48 -28.64 -30.02
N THR A 12 -3.22 -28.88 -30.38
CA THR A 12 -2.07 -28.57 -29.50
C THR A 12 -1.92 -27.06 -29.33
N LEU A 13 -2.14 -26.25 -30.37
CA LEU A 13 -2.13 -24.79 -30.28
C LEU A 13 -3.17 -24.27 -29.26
N CYS A 14 -4.38 -24.85 -29.23
CA CYS A 14 -5.44 -24.49 -28.28
C CYS A 14 -5.09 -24.82 -26.81
N PHE A 15 -4.29 -25.84 -26.54
CA PHE A 15 -3.85 -26.16 -25.17
C PHE A 15 -2.79 -25.18 -24.64
N PHE A 16 -1.98 -24.55 -25.49
CA PHE A 16 -1.00 -23.54 -25.09
C PHE A 16 -1.60 -22.15 -24.77
N ILE A 17 -2.84 -21.88 -25.19
CA ILE A 17 -3.50 -20.57 -25.00
C ILE A 17 -4.19 -20.44 -23.63
N ASN A 18 -4.28 -21.53 -22.86
CA ASN A 18 -4.83 -21.50 -21.50
C ASN A 18 -3.76 -21.05 -20.49
N ASN A 19 -3.22 -19.85 -20.67
CA ASN A 19 -2.51 -19.18 -19.60
C ASN A 19 -3.55 -18.61 -18.62
N ALA A 20 -3.65 -19.23 -17.45
CA ALA A 20 -4.57 -18.87 -16.38
C ALA A 20 -4.42 -17.39 -16.00
N THR A 21 -5.45 -16.58 -16.22
CA THR A 21 -5.48 -15.18 -15.79
C THR A 21 -6.02 -15.09 -14.35
N ALA A 22 -5.15 -15.44 -13.39
CA ALA A 22 -5.31 -15.13 -11.98
C ALA A 22 -4.10 -14.36 -11.43
N GLN A 23 -3.38 -13.63 -12.30
CA GLN A 23 -2.19 -12.90 -11.90
C GLN A 23 -2.56 -11.76 -10.93
N ARG A 24 -1.93 -11.79 -9.75
CA ARG A 24 -2.04 -10.72 -8.74
C ARG A 24 -1.69 -9.38 -9.39
N ILE A 25 -2.54 -8.39 -9.21
CA ILE A 25 -2.22 -7.00 -9.51
C ILE A 25 -1.62 -6.40 -8.26
N GLU A 26 -0.40 -5.91 -8.37
CA GLU A 26 0.25 -5.10 -7.35
C GLU A 26 0.20 -3.65 -7.77
N THR A 27 -0.10 -2.77 -6.83
CA THR A 27 -0.18 -1.33 -7.07
C THR A 27 0.54 -0.63 -5.94
N ASN A 28 1.38 0.36 -6.29
CA ASN A 28 2.02 1.19 -5.30
C ASN A 28 0.95 1.93 -4.49
N PHE A 29 1.01 1.80 -3.16
CA PHE A 29 0.06 2.41 -2.23
C PHE A 29 0.73 3.44 -1.32
N ASN A 30 1.89 3.93 -1.73
CA ASN A 30 2.77 4.72 -0.89
C ASN A 30 2.41 6.20 -0.90
N ASN A 31 1.71 6.68 -1.91
CA ASN A 31 1.54 8.11 -2.11
C ASN A 31 0.36 8.69 -1.32
N ASN A 32 0.38 9.99 -1.04
CA ASN A 32 -0.76 10.77 -0.53
C ASN A 32 -1.34 10.24 0.80
N TRP A 33 -0.46 10.05 1.79
CA TRP A 33 -0.86 9.81 3.18
C TRP A 33 -0.90 11.14 3.93
N HIS A 34 -1.81 11.26 4.88
CA HIS A 34 -1.86 12.35 5.86
C HIS A 34 -1.20 11.85 7.14
N PHE A 35 -0.32 12.65 7.73
CA PHE A 35 0.44 12.31 8.93
C PHE A 35 0.30 13.38 10.02
N ILE A 36 0.20 12.92 11.26
CA ILE A 36 0.36 13.78 12.45
C ILE A 36 1.08 13.02 13.56
N LEU A 37 2.00 13.69 14.25
CA LEU A 37 2.64 13.17 15.46
C LEU A 37 1.92 13.67 16.71
N LYS A 38 0.73 13.12 16.97
CA LYS A 38 -0.12 13.35 18.14
C LYS A 38 -0.93 12.09 18.42
N ASP A 39 -1.35 11.89 19.66
CA ASP A 39 -2.27 10.82 20.02
C ASP A 39 -3.65 11.36 20.37
N ASP A 40 -4.66 10.98 19.58
CA ASP A 40 -6.06 11.27 19.85
C ASP A 40 -6.93 10.14 19.29
N ALA A 41 -7.81 9.58 20.12
CA ALA A 41 -8.71 8.51 19.72
C ALA A 41 -9.67 8.92 18.59
N ALA A 42 -10.01 10.22 18.49
CA ALA A 42 -10.86 10.76 17.45
C ALA A 42 -10.27 10.58 16.04
N PHE A 43 -8.95 10.44 15.91
CA PHE A 43 -8.25 10.26 14.64
C PHE A 43 -8.58 8.92 13.95
N SER A 44 -9.24 7.99 14.64
CA SER A 44 -9.76 6.75 14.06
C SER A 44 -11.10 6.92 13.34
N SER A 45 -11.81 8.03 13.55
CA SER A 45 -13.12 8.29 12.93
C SER A 45 -12.98 8.42 11.41
N GLU A 46 -13.88 7.77 10.67
CA GLU A 46 -13.91 7.81 9.20
C GLU A 46 -14.04 9.24 8.67
N HIS A 47 -14.87 10.06 9.32
CA HIS A 47 -15.17 11.44 8.93
C HIS A 47 -14.41 12.49 9.75
N PHE A 48 -13.27 12.14 10.34
CA PHE A 48 -12.40 13.11 10.99
C PHE A 48 -11.79 14.08 9.96
N ASP A 49 -11.75 15.38 10.29
CA ASP A 49 -11.13 16.40 9.44
C ASP A 49 -9.60 16.42 9.65
N ASP A 50 -8.87 15.82 8.72
CA ASP A 50 -7.41 15.78 8.67
C ASP A 50 -6.80 16.81 7.71
N SER A 51 -7.54 17.85 7.31
CA SER A 51 -7.04 18.87 6.36
C SER A 51 -5.81 19.64 6.85
N THR A 52 -5.53 19.59 8.16
CA THR A 52 -4.39 20.25 8.81
C THR A 52 -3.17 19.33 8.97
N TRP A 53 -3.30 18.05 8.60
CA TRP A 53 -2.23 17.07 8.71
C TRP A 53 -1.23 17.24 7.57
N GLU A 54 0.00 16.80 7.79
CA GLU A 54 1.03 16.83 6.77
C GLU A 54 0.75 15.79 5.68
N MET A 55 0.86 16.17 4.41
CA MET A 55 0.71 15.22 3.31
C MET A 55 2.08 14.71 2.85
N LEU A 56 2.28 13.41 2.86
CA LEU A 56 3.55 12.77 2.54
C LEU A 56 3.38 11.41 1.83
N ASN A 57 4.50 10.81 1.41
CA ASN A 57 4.56 9.46 0.85
C ASN A 57 5.33 8.53 1.79
N VAL A 58 4.94 7.26 1.88
CA VAL A 58 5.64 6.24 2.67
C VAL A 58 6.67 5.46 1.82
N PRO A 59 7.68 4.78 2.40
CA PRO A 59 8.02 4.71 3.81
C PRO A 59 8.42 6.09 4.38
N HIS A 60 7.99 6.36 5.61
CA HIS A 60 8.26 7.61 6.31
C HIS A 60 8.70 7.30 7.75
N ASP A 61 9.75 7.98 8.20
CA ASP A 61 10.30 7.86 9.55
C ASP A 61 10.37 9.25 10.21
N TRP A 62 9.29 9.60 10.90
CA TRP A 62 9.18 10.88 11.60
C TRP A 62 10.22 11.05 12.71
N SER A 63 10.71 9.94 13.29
CA SER A 63 11.68 9.97 14.38
C SER A 63 13.04 10.38 13.85
N PHE A 64 13.41 9.84 12.68
CA PHE A 64 14.62 10.23 11.97
C PHE A 64 14.60 11.70 11.56
N GLU A 65 13.49 12.19 10.99
CA GLU A 65 13.36 13.58 10.53
C GLU A 65 13.48 14.61 11.65
N LYS A 66 12.96 14.30 12.85
CA LYS A 66 13.14 15.14 14.04
C LYS A 66 14.58 15.18 14.55
N GLY A 67 15.37 14.15 14.25
CA GLY A 67 16.75 14.04 14.68
C GLY A 67 16.91 13.67 16.16
N VAL A 68 18.15 13.77 16.61
CA VAL A 68 18.59 13.40 17.96
C VAL A 68 18.47 14.59 18.91
N ARG A 69 18.08 14.33 20.16
CA ARG A 69 17.98 15.32 21.23
C ARG A 69 18.63 14.81 22.52
N ASP A 70 19.26 15.71 23.28
CA ASP A 70 19.69 15.42 24.64
C ASP A 70 18.52 14.96 25.52
N GLY A 71 18.60 13.72 26.02
CA GLY A 71 17.51 13.10 26.77
C GLY A 71 16.30 12.70 25.92
N GLY A 72 16.52 12.38 24.63
CA GLY A 72 15.49 11.81 23.76
C GLY A 72 14.91 10.50 24.33
N ASP A 73 13.61 10.29 24.10
CA ASP A 73 12.81 9.28 24.80
C ASP A 73 13.31 7.85 24.59
N GLN A 74 13.92 7.58 23.43
CA GLN A 74 14.42 6.23 23.11
C GLN A 74 15.76 5.89 23.79
N GLY A 75 16.40 6.87 24.44
CA GLY A 75 17.66 6.70 25.16
C GLY A 75 18.82 6.20 24.29
N GLN A 76 19.89 5.73 24.93
CA GLN A 76 21.11 5.29 24.21
C GLN A 76 20.83 4.16 23.20
N GLY A 77 19.98 3.20 23.56
CA GLY A 77 19.66 2.05 22.71
C GLY A 77 18.92 2.42 21.43
N GLY A 78 18.14 3.51 21.44
CA GLY A 78 17.45 4.04 20.26
C GLY A 78 18.08 5.32 19.69
N GLY A 79 19.35 5.59 20.01
CA GLY A 79 20.08 6.72 19.43
C GLY A 79 19.62 8.10 19.88
N TYR A 80 18.93 8.20 21.03
CA TYR A 80 18.43 9.46 21.60
C TYR A 80 17.49 10.26 20.66
N HIS A 81 16.77 9.56 19.79
CA HIS A 81 15.64 10.16 19.10
C HIS A 81 14.44 10.29 20.05
N ASP A 82 13.56 11.25 19.74
CA ASP A 82 12.28 11.37 20.43
C ASP A 82 11.33 10.22 20.06
N GLY A 83 10.41 9.94 20.97
CA GLY A 83 9.33 8.97 20.81
C GLY A 83 8.00 9.65 20.49
N GLY A 84 6.93 8.91 20.71
CA GLY A 84 5.56 9.40 20.55
C GLY A 84 4.69 8.47 19.71
N ILE A 85 3.45 8.91 19.49
CA ILE A 85 2.46 8.20 18.69
C ILE A 85 2.17 9.03 17.45
N GLY A 86 2.38 8.41 16.28
CA GLY A 86 2.10 9.00 14.98
C GLY A 86 0.93 8.31 14.31
N TRP A 87 0.00 9.09 13.78
CA TRP A 87 -1.14 8.59 13.02
C TRP A 87 -0.95 8.83 11.53
N TYR A 88 -1.38 7.85 10.73
CA TYR A 88 -1.39 7.91 9.28
C TYR A 88 -2.80 7.68 8.77
N ARG A 89 -3.30 8.59 7.92
CA ARG A 89 -4.64 8.49 7.31
C ARG A 89 -4.54 8.52 5.79
N LYS A 90 -5.36 7.71 5.13
CA LYS A 90 -5.45 7.67 3.67
C LYS A 90 -6.87 7.32 3.24
N TYR A 91 -7.42 8.16 2.37
CA TYR A 91 -8.69 7.90 1.70
C TYR A 91 -8.42 7.28 0.33
N PHE A 92 -9.18 6.23 -0.01
CA PHE A 92 -9.09 5.57 -1.30
C PHE A 92 -10.41 4.90 -1.65
N ASP A 93 -10.73 4.87 -2.94
CA ASP A 93 -11.93 4.21 -3.44
C ASP A 93 -11.67 2.74 -3.75
N VAL A 94 -12.54 1.87 -3.26
CA VAL A 94 -12.53 0.44 -3.62
C VAL A 94 -13.53 0.21 -4.75
N LYS A 95 -13.01 -0.06 -5.96
CA LYS A 95 -13.86 -0.43 -7.09
C LYS A 95 -14.43 -1.84 -6.88
N LYS A 96 -15.75 -1.95 -6.79
CA LYS A 96 -16.44 -3.25 -6.79
C LYS A 96 -16.29 -3.89 -8.16
N LYS A 97 -15.63 -5.05 -8.24
CA LYS A 97 -15.61 -5.86 -9.46
C LYS A 97 -16.99 -6.52 -9.62
N VAL A 98 -17.80 -6.01 -10.55
CA VAL A 98 -19.07 -6.64 -10.89
C VAL A 98 -18.77 -7.81 -11.83
N PHE A 99 -18.96 -9.04 -11.36
CA PHE A 99 -19.04 -10.19 -12.24
C PHE A 99 -20.42 -10.17 -12.89
N LEU A 100 -20.47 -9.90 -14.20
CA LEU A 100 -21.63 -10.22 -14.99
C LEU A 100 -21.75 -11.75 -15.00
N LYS A 101 -22.91 -12.25 -14.55
CA LYS A 101 -23.27 -13.67 -14.64
C LYS A 101 -23.54 -14.06 -16.08
#